data_AF-G0QL90-F1
#
_entry.id   AF-G0QL90-F1
#
_cell.length_a   1.000
_cell.length_b   1.000
_cell.length_c   1.000
_cell.angle_alpha   90.00
_cell.angle_beta   90.00
_cell.angle_gamma   90.00
#
_symmetry.space_group_name_H-M   'P 1'
#
loop_
_entity.id
_entity.type
_entity.pdbx_description
1 polymer ?
#
loop_
_entity_poly.entity_id
_entity_poly.type
_entity_poly.pdbx_seq_one_letter_code
_entity_poly.pdbx_strand_id
1 'polypeptide(L)'
;MAHSIHPNYPEKHKENHKIKLNEGVGIKVNHNQRYCTDSISGAIIKAIAEKSQVPYQEFVVKNDSPCGSTIGPIITTNSGIKGCDIGCGQWGMHSIRETCGVLDTVYYVELMGGFFQNYEKIAPSLLKC
;
A
#
# COMPACT_ATOMS: atom_id res chain seq x y z
N MET A 1 -3.29 -6.97 0.58
CA MET A 1 -1.95 -7.60 0.72
C MET A 1 -0.95 -7.04 -0.31
N ALA A 2 0.34 -7.13 0.01
CA ALA A 2 1.49 -6.75 -0.82
C ALA A 2 2.56 -7.87 -0.77
N HIS A 3 3.42 -7.96 -1.80
CA HIS A 3 4.48 -8.96 -1.82
C HIS A 3 5.66 -8.48 -0.98
N SER A 4 5.94 -9.20 0.12
CA SER A 4 7.15 -8.98 0.91
C SER A 4 8.37 -9.59 0.23
N ILE A 5 9.52 -8.95 0.40
CA ILE A 5 10.82 -9.46 -0.04
C ILE A 5 10.98 -10.90 0.43
N HIS A 6 11.13 -11.81 -0.52
CA HIS A 6 11.35 -13.20 -0.22
C HIS A 6 12.86 -13.45 -0.10
N PRO A 7 13.37 -14.00 1.02
CA PRO A 7 14.81 -14.14 1.26
C PRO A 7 15.49 -15.03 0.22
N ASN A 8 14.77 -16.02 -0.33
CA ASN A 8 15.28 -16.90 -1.38
C ASN A 8 15.16 -16.32 -2.80
N TYR A 9 14.43 -15.21 -3.00
CA TYR A 9 14.21 -14.60 -4.31
C TYR A 9 14.30 -13.06 -4.26
N PRO A 10 15.38 -12.49 -3.71
CA PRO A 10 15.50 -11.05 -3.53
C PRO A 10 15.51 -10.29 -4.87
N GLU A 11 16.00 -10.91 -5.94
CA GLU A 11 16.11 -10.37 -7.29
C GLU A 11 14.77 -10.12 -7.99
N LYS A 12 13.68 -10.70 -7.45
CA LYS A 12 12.31 -10.48 -7.93
C LYS A 12 11.74 -9.13 -7.49
N HIS A 13 12.39 -8.45 -6.55
CA HIS A 13 11.88 -7.22 -5.94
C HIS A 13 12.70 -6.00 -6.39
N LYS A 14 12.07 -4.83 -6.43
CA LYS A 14 12.75 -3.57 -6.75
C LYS A 14 13.59 -3.13 -5.55
N GLU A 15 14.87 -2.83 -5.77
CA GLU A 15 15.86 -2.59 -4.72
C GLU A 15 15.39 -1.64 -3.60
N ASN A 16 14.84 -0.48 -3.97
CA ASN A 16 14.40 0.56 -3.04
C ASN A 16 12.93 0.47 -2.62
N HIS A 17 12.21 -0.59 -3.02
CA HIS A 17 10.77 -0.76 -2.75
C HIS A 17 10.49 -2.18 -2.23
N LYS A 18 11.37 -2.66 -1.35
CA LYS A 18 11.28 -3.97 -0.70
C LYS A 18 10.38 -3.85 0.52
N ILE A 19 9.18 -4.43 0.45
CA ILE A 19 8.31 -4.56 1.63
C ILE A 19 8.88 -5.65 2.53
N LYS A 20 9.16 -5.33 3.78
CA LYS A 20 9.56 -6.29 4.80
C LYS A 20 8.40 -6.57 5.74
N LEU A 21 8.34 -7.78 6.28
CA LEU A 21 7.32 -8.16 7.25
C LEU A 21 7.57 -7.43 8.57
N ASN A 22 6.49 -7.07 9.26
CA ASN A 22 6.46 -6.33 10.52
C ASN A 22 7.09 -4.93 10.47
N GLU A 23 7.33 -4.37 9.28
CA GLU A 23 7.88 -3.02 9.10
C GLU A 23 6.84 -2.02 8.55
N GLY A 24 5.55 -2.39 8.53
CA GLY A 24 4.47 -1.45 8.23
C GLY A 24 3.69 -1.74 6.96
N VAL A 25 2.63 -0.96 6.75
CA VAL A 25 1.69 -1.15 5.64
C VAL A 25 2.31 -0.72 4.32
N GLY A 26 2.24 -1.56 3.28
CA GLY A 26 2.73 -1.24 1.95
C GLY A 26 1.76 -0.38 1.15
N ILE A 27 2.19 0.83 0.77
CA ILE A 27 1.52 1.72 -0.18
C ILE A 27 1.94 1.31 -1.59
N LYS A 28 0.98 0.88 -2.41
CA LYS A 28 1.25 0.24 -3.70
C LYS A 28 1.13 1.25 -4.83
N VAL A 29 2.22 1.47 -5.56
CA VAL A 29 2.27 2.41 -6.67
C VAL A 29 2.64 1.67 -7.95
N ASN A 30 1.92 1.94 -9.03
CA ASN A 30 2.24 1.41 -10.35
C ASN A 30 1.84 2.39 -11.44
N HIS A 31 2.81 2.82 -12.25
CA HIS A 31 2.59 3.81 -13.31
C HIS A 31 1.58 3.38 -14.37
N ASN A 32 1.42 2.07 -14.62
CA ASN A 32 0.44 1.54 -15.58
C ASN A 32 -0.97 1.39 -14.96
N GLN A 33 -1.26 2.09 -13.85
CA GLN A 33 -2.53 2.05 -13.14
C GLN A 33 -3.00 0.63 -12.80
N ARG A 34 -2.06 -0.28 -12.51
CA ARG A 34 -2.38 -1.59 -11.89
C ARG A 34 -2.91 -1.42 -10.46
N TYR A 35 -2.55 -0.30 -9.85
CA TYR A 35 -3.03 0.22 -8.57
C TYR A 35 -3.57 1.63 -8.81
N CYS A 36 -4.61 2.06 -8.08
CA CYS A 36 -5.21 3.39 -8.25
C CYS A 36 -4.45 4.51 -7.53
N THR A 37 -3.43 4.17 -6.73
CA THR A 37 -2.61 5.13 -5.99
C THR A 37 -1.89 6.10 -6.94
N ASP A 38 -2.12 7.39 -6.72
CA ASP A 38 -1.39 8.52 -7.30
C ASP A 38 -0.60 9.27 -6.22
N SER A 39 0.11 10.34 -6.62
CA SER A 39 0.95 11.14 -5.72
C SER A 39 0.15 11.77 -4.57
N ILE A 40 -1.07 12.23 -4.83
CA ILE A 40 -1.92 12.92 -3.85
C ILE A 40 -2.52 11.93 -2.85
N SER A 41 -3.14 10.86 -3.35
CA SER A 41 -3.74 9.80 -2.53
C SER A 41 -2.68 9.10 -1.68
N GLY A 42 -1.50 8.84 -2.24
CA GLY A 42 -0.34 8.34 -1.49
C GLY A 42 0.10 9.31 -0.39
N ALA A 43 0.21 10.61 -0.67
CA ALA A 43 0.58 11.62 0.32
C ALA A 43 -0.44 11.72 1.47
N ILE A 44 -1.74 11.65 1.19
CA ILE A 44 -2.79 11.65 2.21
C ILE A 44 -2.63 10.45 3.14
N ILE A 45 -2.46 9.24 2.59
CA ILE A 45 -2.28 8.03 3.41
C ILE A 45 -1.00 8.09 4.24
N LYS A 46 0.12 8.60 3.70
CA LYS A 46 1.37 8.80 4.45
C LYS A 46 1.16 9.76 5.63
N ALA A 47 0.51 10.91 5.39
CA ALA A 47 0.23 11.88 6.44
C ALA A 47 -0.70 11.30 7.54
N ILE A 48 -1.68 10.48 7.16
CA ILE A 48 -2.54 9.76 8.13
C ILE A 48 -1.73 8.73 8.92
N ALA A 49 -0.85 7.97 8.27
CA ALA A 49 0.02 6.99 8.91
C ALA A 49 0.96 7.67 9.92
N GLU A 50 1.61 8.76 9.53
CA GLU A 50 2.46 9.58 10.42
C GLU A 50 1.67 10.11 11.63
N LYS A 51 0.47 10.66 11.39
CA LYS A 51 -0.41 11.15 12.46
C LYS A 51 -0.83 10.05 13.43
N SER A 52 -1.00 8.83 12.92
CA SER A 52 -1.41 7.65 13.69
C SER A 52 -0.21 6.85 14.22
N GLN A 53 1.02 7.33 14.00
CA GLN A 53 2.27 6.67 14.38
C GLN A 53 2.40 5.24 13.83
N VAL A 54 1.83 5.00 12.64
CA VAL A 54 1.88 3.71 11.95
C VAL A 54 3.04 3.72 10.94
N PRO A 55 3.97 2.76 10.99
CA PRO A 55 4.99 2.63 9.95
C PRO A 55 4.35 2.23 8.62
N TYR A 56 4.90 2.78 7.54
CA TYR A 56 4.50 2.44 6.18
C TYR A 56 5.71 2.21 5.30
N GLN A 57 5.52 1.49 4.21
CA GLN A 57 6.53 1.17 3.22
C GLN A 57 5.96 1.42 1.81
N GLU A 58 6.82 1.56 0.80
CA GLU A 58 6.37 1.72 -0.59
C GLU A 58 6.65 0.47 -1.41
N PHE A 59 5.64 0.04 -2.18
CA PHE A 59 5.72 -1.11 -3.06
C PHE A 59 5.62 -0.66 -4.52
N VAL A 60 6.68 -0.96 -5.28
CA VAL A 60 6.74 -0.78 -6.72
C VAL A 60 7.41 -2.03 -7.30
N VAL A 61 6.85 -2.57 -8.38
CA VAL A 61 7.46 -3.69 -9.10
C VAL A 61 8.61 -3.23 -9.97
N LYS A 62 9.51 -4.15 -10.34
CA LYS A 62 10.55 -3.83 -11.31
C LYS A 62 9.91 -3.49 -12.67
N ASN A 63 10.54 -2.60 -13.43
CA ASN A 63 10.02 -2.16 -14.74
C ASN A 63 9.94 -3.32 -15.76
N ASP A 64 10.79 -4.33 -15.62
CA ASP A 64 10.84 -5.56 -16.42
C ASP A 64 9.92 -6.67 -15.88
N SER A 65 9.12 -6.40 -14.84
CA SER A 65 8.22 -7.37 -14.22
C SER A 65 6.78 -6.86 -14.23
N PRO A 66 5.84 -7.53 -14.92
CA PRO A 66 4.42 -7.18 -14.81
C PRO A 66 3.90 -7.51 -13.39
N CYS A 67 2.73 -6.95 -13.06
CA CYS A 67 2.02 -7.26 -11.82
C CYS A 67 0.51 -7.39 -12.07
N GLY A 68 -0.17 -8.09 -11.16
CA GLY A 68 -1.63 -8.15 -11.16
C GLY A 68 -2.27 -6.81 -10.84
N SER A 69 -3.42 -6.53 -11.46
CA SER A 69 -4.28 -5.39 -11.11
C SER A 69 -5.10 -5.69 -9.85
N THR A 70 -5.49 -4.65 -9.12
CA THR A 70 -6.47 -4.74 -8.01
C THR A 70 -7.85 -4.24 -8.44
N ILE A 71 -8.80 -4.26 -7.51
CA ILE A 71 -10.12 -3.62 -7.69
C ILE A 71 -10.04 -2.09 -7.63
N GLY A 72 -8.94 -1.51 -7.12
CA GLY A 72 -8.78 -0.07 -6.94
C GLY A 72 -9.05 0.72 -8.23
N PRO A 73 -8.32 0.46 -9.33
CA PRO A 73 -8.57 1.12 -10.62
C PRO A 73 -10.00 0.97 -11.14
N ILE A 74 -10.66 -0.16 -10.89
CA ILE A 74 -12.05 -0.41 -11.30
C ILE A 74 -13.00 0.51 -10.52
N ILE A 75 -12.84 0.56 -9.19
CA ILE A 75 -13.68 1.38 -8.30
C ILE A 75 -13.51 2.86 -8.60
N THR A 76 -12.26 3.34 -8.70
CA THR A 76 -11.99 4.78 -8.92
C THR A 76 -12.48 5.24 -10.29
N THR A 77 -12.37 4.40 -11.33
CA THR A 77 -12.88 4.73 -12.67
C THR A 77 -14.41 4.83 -12.68
N ASN A 78 -15.10 3.90 -12.03
CA ASN A 78 -16.56 3.87 -12.04
C ASN A 78 -17.22 4.92 -11.14
N SER A 79 -16.53 5.32 -10.06
CA SER A 79 -17.08 6.27 -9.08
C SER A 79 -16.60 7.70 -9.25
N GLY A 80 -15.46 7.91 -9.93
CA GLY A 80 -14.77 9.21 -9.93
C GLY A 80 -14.16 9.59 -8.58
N ILE A 81 -14.20 8.69 -7.59
CA ILE A 81 -13.66 8.93 -6.25
C ILE A 81 -12.18 8.54 -6.23
N LYS A 82 -11.34 9.40 -5.66
CA LYS A 82 -9.91 9.14 -5.48
C LYS A 82 -9.71 8.01 -4.46
N GLY A 83 -8.79 7.09 -4.75
CA GLY A 83 -8.47 5.95 -3.89
C GLY A 83 -6.97 5.71 -3.77
N CYS A 84 -6.57 4.92 -2.79
CA CYS A 84 -5.20 4.45 -2.61
C CYS A 84 -5.21 2.93 -2.37
N ASP A 85 -4.39 2.21 -3.12
CA ASP A 85 -4.14 0.78 -2.91
C ASP A 85 -3.06 0.58 -1.86
N ILE A 86 -3.44 -0.10 -0.77
CA ILE A 86 -2.55 -0.45 0.33
C ILE A 86 -2.65 -1.93 0.68
N GLY A 87 -1.64 -2.47 1.36
CA GLY A 87 -1.70 -3.82 1.89
C GLY A 87 -0.50 -4.22 2.73
N CYS A 88 -0.76 -5.07 3.73
CA CYS A 88 0.29 -5.72 4.52
C CYS A 88 1.14 -6.66 3.67
N GLY A 89 2.42 -6.74 4.01
CA GLY A 89 3.35 -7.68 3.41
C GLY A 89 2.99 -9.15 3.68
N GLN A 90 3.17 -10.01 2.68
CA GLN A 90 3.06 -11.45 2.83
C GLN A 90 3.99 -12.23 1.89
N TRP A 91 4.13 -13.51 2.19
CA TRP A 91 4.75 -14.53 1.35
C TRP A 91 3.73 -15.59 0.92
N GLY A 92 4.05 -16.26 -0.19
CA GLY A 92 3.23 -17.36 -0.72
C GLY A 92 1.88 -16.91 -1.26
N MET A 93 1.75 -15.68 -1.77
CA MET A 93 0.47 -15.18 -2.30
C MET A 93 -0.14 -16.17 -3.32
N HIS A 94 -1.40 -16.54 -3.12
CA HIS A 94 -2.16 -17.59 -3.85
C HIS A 94 -1.80 -19.06 -3.49
N SER A 95 -1.00 -19.29 -2.46
CA SER A 95 -0.79 -20.63 -1.87
C SER A 95 -2.04 -21.09 -1.12
N ILE A 96 -2.21 -22.41 -0.94
CA ILE A 96 -3.20 -22.97 0.01
C ILE A 96 -2.95 -22.53 1.46
N ARG A 97 -1.71 -22.12 1.77
CA ARG A 97 -1.31 -21.57 3.06
C ARG A 97 -0.28 -20.46 2.86
N GLU A 98 -0.71 -19.22 3.09
CA GLU A 98 0.11 -18.01 2.99
C GLU A 98 0.81 -17.71 4.33
N THR A 99 1.67 -16.68 4.38
CA THR A 99 2.37 -16.27 5.61
C THR A 99 2.55 -14.75 5.65
N CYS A 100 2.23 -14.10 6.77
CA CYS A 100 2.32 -12.64 6.94
C CYS A 100 2.90 -12.27 8.32
N GLY A 101 3.24 -10.99 8.49
CA GLY A 101 3.72 -10.44 9.75
C GLY A 101 2.58 -10.16 10.73
N VAL A 102 2.76 -10.51 12.00
CA VAL A 102 1.75 -10.27 13.04
C VAL A 102 1.58 -8.77 13.32
N LEU A 103 2.68 -8.00 13.35
CA LEU A 103 2.62 -6.56 13.59
C LEU A 103 1.96 -5.82 12.43
N ASP A 104 2.12 -6.32 11.19
CA ASP A 104 1.50 -5.70 10.01
C ASP A 104 -0.03 -5.67 10.11
N THR A 105 -0.64 -6.65 10.78
CA THR A 105 -2.08 -6.67 11.01
C THR A 105 -2.50 -5.56 11.99
N VAL A 106 -1.74 -5.36 13.07
CA VAL A 106 -1.97 -4.28 14.03
C VAL A 106 -1.82 -2.92 13.34
N TYR A 107 -0.74 -2.73 12.58
CA TYR A 107 -0.52 -1.51 11.80
C TYR A 107 -1.65 -1.21 10.81
N TYR A 108 -2.20 -2.24 10.17
CA TYR A 108 -3.32 -2.06 9.25
C TYR A 108 -4.60 -1.59 9.96
N VAL A 109 -4.91 -2.18 11.11
CA VAL A 109 -6.08 -1.77 11.91
C VAL A 109 -5.93 -0.33 12.38
N GLU A 110 -4.76 0.03 12.92
CA GLU A 110 -4.46 1.39 13.38
C GLU A 110 -4.50 2.41 12.22
N LEU A 111 -3.95 2.06 11.05
CA LEU A 111 -4.01 2.94 9.87
C LEU A 111 -5.45 3.18 9.42
N MET A 112 -6.28 2.15 9.41
CA MET A 112 -7.70 2.28 9.05
C MET A 112 -8.47 3.11 10.07
N GLY A 113 -8.24 2.89 11.37
CA GLY A 113 -8.78 3.73 12.44
C GLY A 113 -8.38 5.19 12.26
N GLY A 114 -7.09 5.43 12.04
CA GLY A 114 -6.53 6.74 11.74
C GLY A 114 -7.14 7.40 10.50
N PHE A 115 -7.39 6.64 9.43
CA PHE A 115 -8.04 7.11 8.21
C PHE A 115 -9.44 7.64 8.51
N PHE A 116 -10.30 6.82 9.15
CA PHE A 116 -11.67 7.24 9.46
C PHE A 116 -11.74 8.42 10.43
N GLN A 117 -10.75 8.58 11.31
CA GLN A 117 -10.71 9.68 12.29
C GLN A 117 -10.14 11.00 11.74
N ASN A 118 -9.22 10.93 10.76
CA ASN A 118 -8.39 12.07 10.38
C ASN A 118 -8.50 12.47 8.90
N TYR A 119 -9.12 11.67 8.03
CA TYR A 119 -9.19 11.96 6.59
C TYR A 119 -9.77 13.35 6.30
N GLU A 120 -10.94 13.68 6.87
CA GLU A 120 -11.60 14.99 6.67
C GLU A 120 -10.79 16.18 7.20
N LYS A 121 -9.82 15.96 8.08
CA LYS A 121 -8.94 17.00 8.61
C LYS A 121 -7.70 17.18 7.74
N ILE A 122 -7.15 16.07 7.24
CA ILE A 122 -5.87 16.05 6.52
C ILE A 122 -6.09 16.29 5.02
N ALA A 123 -7.02 15.57 4.38
CA ALA A 123 -7.20 15.59 2.94
C ALA A 123 -7.46 17.01 2.37
N PRO A 124 -8.30 17.87 2.97
CA PRO A 124 -8.53 19.21 2.45
C PRO A 124 -7.28 20.09 2.42
N SER A 125 -6.28 19.83 3.27
CA SER A 125 -5.03 20.60 3.25
C SER A 125 -4.13 20.24 2.06
N LEU A 126 -4.20 19.00 1.59
CA LEU A 126 -3.39 18.47 0.49
C LEU A 126 -4.10 18.53 -0.87
N LEU A 127 -5.42 18.74 -0.87
CA LEU A 127 -6.25 18.87 -2.07
C LEU A 127 -6.46 20.32 -2.51
N LYS A 128 -6.01 21.30 -1.72
CA LYS A 128 -5.96 22.72 -2.10
C LYS A 128 -4.78 22.96 -3.06
N CYS A 129 -4.97 22.54 -4.30
CA CYS A 129 -4.17 23.01 -5.44
C CYS A 129 -4.87 24.20 -6.08
#